data_AF-A0A3B9LWY7-F1
#
_entry.id   AF-A0A3B9LWY7-F1
#
_cell.length_a   1.000
_cell.length_b   1.000
_cell.length_c   1.000
_cell.angle_alpha   90.00
_cell.angle_beta   90.00
_cell.angle_gamma   90.00
#
_symmetry.space_group_name_H-M   'P 1'
#
loop_
_entity.id
_entity.type
_entity.pdbx_description
1 polymer ?
#
loop_
_entity_poly.entity_id
_entity_poly.type
_entity_poly.pdbx_seq_one_letter_code
_entity_poly.pdbx_strand_id
1 'polypeptide(L)'
;MLLAASFLSFNLSAAGQTSGRVPTIAVLDFGDSALGRRASERLAESLKLDNSLRVDDQDQVRAAARGAGYSGSINLSLNEARDLGAALGSDFFILGDAQTLRRSPSEGPVYFESYASIFLVSAHTGRLIRWERPNFKAATAATAEQSLLAQLTTSEARHDYASLIRRAQEDERSERAAPIDPQIPIIEEAPEDDKLAEAEGLRLPRPYRRLTPAYPDTAAHAEAEAIVDVLVDLDESGEVTRVIVARWAGFGLDEATVNTVRQLHFFPA
;
A
#
# COMPACT_ATOMS: atom_id res chain seq x y z
N MET A 1 51.74 -50.25 10.74
CA MET A 1 51.47 -49.31 9.62
C MET A 1 49.95 -49.16 9.53
N LEU A 2 49.46 -47.94 9.24
CA LEU A 2 48.06 -47.46 9.24
C LEU A 2 47.52 -46.93 10.58
N LEU A 3 47.81 -45.64 10.83
CA LEU A 3 47.02 -44.72 11.66
C LEU A 3 45.81 -44.27 10.83
N ALA A 4 44.59 -44.40 11.37
CA ALA A 4 43.39 -43.79 10.79
C ALA A 4 43.16 -42.43 11.46
N ALA A 5 43.33 -41.35 10.69
CA ALA A 5 43.03 -39.99 11.11
C ALA A 5 41.57 -39.66 10.79
N SER A 6 40.72 -39.56 11.81
CA SER A 6 39.37 -39.00 11.69
C SER A 6 39.45 -37.48 11.60
N PHE A 7 39.17 -36.93 10.41
CA PHE A 7 38.92 -35.51 10.23
C PHE A 7 37.48 -35.19 10.63
N LEU A 8 37.32 -34.45 11.73
CA LEU A 8 36.05 -33.85 12.13
C LEU A 8 35.85 -32.56 11.31
N SER A 9 34.96 -32.59 10.32
CA SER A 9 34.56 -31.42 9.55
C SER A 9 33.54 -30.60 10.35
N PHE A 10 33.99 -29.55 11.02
CA PHE A 10 33.10 -28.51 11.55
C PHE A 10 32.57 -27.66 10.39
N ASN A 11 31.32 -27.90 9.98
CA ASN A 11 30.59 -26.96 9.13
C ASN A 11 30.21 -25.75 9.98
N LEU A 12 31.04 -24.70 9.98
CA LEU A 12 30.56 -23.37 10.37
C LEU A 12 29.63 -22.88 9.26
N SER A 13 28.32 -23.07 9.44
CA SER A 13 27.33 -22.27 8.73
C SER A 13 27.50 -20.82 9.18
N ALA A 14 28.23 -20.04 8.39
CA ALA A 14 28.25 -18.60 8.51
C ALA A 14 26.86 -18.09 8.10
N ALA A 15 25.94 -18.04 9.07
CA ALA A 15 24.79 -17.17 8.97
C ALA A 15 25.33 -15.73 8.98
N GLY A 16 25.64 -15.22 7.78
CA GLY A 16 25.97 -13.82 7.60
C GLY A 16 24.77 -13.01 8.07
N GLN A 17 24.86 -12.48 9.29
CA GLN A 17 23.98 -11.41 9.71
C GLN A 17 24.35 -10.19 8.87
N THR A 18 23.77 -10.07 7.68
CA THR A 18 23.66 -8.78 7.01
C THR A 18 22.84 -7.89 7.93
N SER A 19 23.52 -7.06 8.71
CA SER A 19 22.89 -5.97 9.47
C SER A 19 21.96 -5.25 8.52
N GLY A 20 20.64 -5.36 8.76
CA GLY A 20 19.63 -4.86 7.83
C GLY A 20 19.84 -3.37 7.60
N ARG A 21 19.92 -2.95 6.33
CA ARG A 21 19.90 -1.53 5.97
C ARG A 21 18.67 -0.87 6.62
N VAL A 22 18.90 0.27 7.28
CA VAL A 22 17.83 1.11 7.83
C VAL A 22 16.90 1.52 6.67
N PRO A 23 15.61 1.16 6.73
CA PRO A 23 14.67 1.50 5.67
C PRO A 23 14.50 3.01 5.57
N THR A 24 14.36 3.46 4.34
CA THR A 24 14.23 4.89 4.01
C THR A 24 12.79 5.20 3.64
N ILE A 25 12.30 6.35 4.09
CA ILE A 25 10.91 6.73 3.89
C ILE A 25 10.78 8.18 3.45
N ALA A 26 10.04 8.37 2.37
CA ALA A 26 9.62 9.68 1.90
C ALA A 26 8.21 10.00 2.41
N VAL A 27 7.95 11.25 2.80
CA VAL A 27 6.60 11.73 3.15
C VAL A 27 6.23 12.83 2.18
N LEU A 28 5.27 12.55 1.29
CA LEU A 28 4.74 13.52 0.33
C LEU A 28 3.76 14.47 1.02
N ASP A 29 3.53 15.63 0.39
CA ASP A 29 2.50 16.57 0.82
C ASP A 29 1.12 15.88 0.79
N PHE A 30 0.31 16.05 1.85
CA PHE A 30 -1.02 15.44 1.93
C PHE A 30 -2.07 16.31 1.22
N GLY A 31 -2.01 16.29 -0.12
CA GLY A 31 -2.79 17.17 -0.98
C GLY A 31 -2.32 18.62 -0.94
N ASP A 32 -3.07 19.52 -1.58
CA ASP A 32 -2.67 20.92 -1.75
C ASP A 32 -3.10 21.85 -0.59
N SER A 33 -3.84 21.31 0.39
CA SER A 33 -4.37 22.10 1.48
C SER A 33 -3.26 22.59 2.44
N ALA A 34 -3.51 23.72 3.12
CA ALA A 34 -2.58 24.22 4.14
C ALA A 34 -2.43 23.23 5.32
N LEU A 35 -3.50 22.51 5.67
CA LEU A 35 -3.44 21.45 6.66
C LEU A 35 -2.63 20.25 6.13
N GLY A 36 -2.77 19.92 4.85
CA GLY A 36 -2.04 18.84 4.17
C GLY A 36 -0.54 18.95 4.30
N ARG A 37 0.00 20.13 3.98
CA ARG A 37 1.43 20.44 4.16
C ARG A 37 1.86 20.35 5.62
N ARG A 38 1.10 20.97 6.54
CA ARG A 38 1.42 20.91 7.98
C ARG A 38 1.35 19.48 8.55
N ALA A 39 0.40 18.67 8.10
CA ALA A 39 0.22 17.30 8.57
C ALA A 39 1.35 16.39 8.11
N SER A 40 1.72 16.46 6.82
CA SER A 40 2.88 15.73 6.27
C SER A 40 4.20 16.18 6.89
N GLU A 41 4.43 17.48 7.06
CA GLU A 41 5.56 18.07 7.82
C GLU A 41 5.66 17.49 9.23
N ARG A 42 4.59 17.56 10.01
CA ARG A 42 4.59 17.06 11.39
C ARG A 42 4.77 15.55 11.49
N LEU A 43 4.18 14.78 10.57
CA LEU A 43 4.39 13.35 10.53
C LEU A 43 5.86 13.04 10.20
N ALA A 44 6.44 13.67 9.19
CA ALA A 44 7.84 13.48 8.82
C ALA A 44 8.79 13.85 9.97
N GLU A 45 8.57 14.98 10.64
CA GLU A 45 9.33 15.38 11.84
C GLU A 45 9.20 14.38 12.98
N SER A 46 8.00 13.85 13.23
CA SER A 46 7.80 12.81 14.24
C SER A 46 8.57 11.54 13.89
N LEU A 47 8.46 11.05 12.65
CA LEU A 47 9.15 9.85 12.19
C LEU A 47 10.68 9.96 12.27
N LYS A 48 11.25 11.16 12.09
CA LYS A 48 12.70 11.42 12.26
C LYS A 48 13.21 11.12 13.68
N LEU A 49 12.32 11.08 14.68
CA LEU A 49 12.68 10.73 16.05
C LEU A 49 12.88 9.21 16.25
N ASP A 50 12.49 8.38 15.28
CA ASP A 50 12.74 6.95 15.31
C ASP A 50 14.06 6.61 14.60
N ASN A 51 15.07 6.19 15.37
CA ASN A 51 16.38 5.84 14.84
C ASN A 51 16.39 4.59 13.95
N SER A 52 15.28 3.86 13.85
CA SER A 52 15.15 2.71 12.96
C SER A 52 14.62 3.06 11.57
N LEU A 53 14.35 4.35 11.30
CA LEU A 53 13.94 4.86 10.00
C LEU A 53 14.88 5.99 9.54
N ARG A 54 15.13 6.08 8.23
CA ARG A 54 15.75 7.25 7.61
C ARG A 54 14.68 8.01 6.85
N VAL A 55 14.21 9.13 7.39
CA VAL A 55 13.22 9.99 6.71
C VAL A 55 13.93 10.95 5.77
N ASP A 56 13.48 10.98 4.51
CA ASP A 56 14.05 11.89 3.50
C ASP A 56 13.70 13.36 3.77
N ASP A 57 14.51 14.26 3.20
CA ASP A 57 14.25 15.70 3.27
C ASP A 57 13.01 16.06 2.41
N GLN A 58 12.12 16.90 2.95
CA GLN A 58 10.84 17.16 2.30
C GLN A 58 10.98 17.98 1.02
N ASP A 59 11.94 18.91 0.94
CA ASP A 59 12.14 19.68 -0.28
C ASP A 59 12.71 18.79 -1.40
N GLN A 60 13.55 17.81 -1.05
CA GLN A 60 14.02 16.79 -1.98
C GLN A 60 12.87 15.89 -2.45
N VAL A 61 12.03 15.39 -1.53
CA VAL A 61 10.85 14.57 -1.86
C VAL A 61 9.91 15.33 -2.80
N ARG A 62 9.62 16.60 -2.50
CA ARG A 62 8.73 17.45 -3.33
C ARG A 62 9.32 17.69 -4.71
N ALA A 63 10.62 17.95 -4.81
CA ALA A 63 11.30 18.14 -6.09
C ALA A 63 11.30 16.84 -6.92
N ALA A 64 11.61 15.71 -6.30
CA ALA A 64 11.63 14.41 -6.96
C ALA A 64 10.23 13.99 -7.47
N ALA A 65 9.20 14.09 -6.61
CA ALA A 65 7.83 13.76 -6.99
C ALA A 65 7.34 14.60 -8.18
N ARG A 66 7.56 15.93 -8.14
CA ARG A 66 7.20 16.81 -9.26
C ARG A 66 8.00 16.52 -10.53
N GLY A 67 9.28 16.21 -10.39
CA GLY A 67 10.14 15.82 -11.51
C GLY A 67 9.68 14.53 -12.18
N ALA A 68 9.08 13.61 -11.42
CA ALA A 68 8.45 12.39 -11.93
C ALA A 68 7.05 12.60 -12.54
N GLY A 69 6.52 13.83 -12.50
CA GLY A 69 5.17 14.14 -12.99
C GLY A 69 4.05 13.78 -12.02
N TYR A 70 4.36 13.46 -10.76
CA TYR A 70 3.34 13.18 -9.76
C TYR A 70 2.53 14.43 -9.41
N SER A 71 1.20 14.30 -9.50
CA SER A 71 0.23 15.40 -9.35
C SER A 71 -0.66 15.28 -8.12
N GLY A 72 -0.34 14.39 -7.17
CA GLY A 72 -1.10 14.24 -5.92
C GLY A 72 -2.18 13.16 -5.92
N SER A 73 -2.19 12.23 -6.89
CA SER A 73 -3.14 11.11 -6.90
C SER A 73 -2.92 10.17 -5.72
N ILE A 74 -4.00 9.81 -5.03
CA ILE A 74 -4.02 8.83 -3.93
C ILE A 74 -4.57 7.46 -4.35
N ASN A 75 -4.77 7.21 -5.65
CA ASN A 75 -5.27 5.94 -6.20
C ASN A 75 -4.32 5.48 -7.31
N LEU A 76 -3.19 4.88 -6.91
CA LEU A 76 -2.11 4.47 -7.81
C LEU A 76 -2.20 2.98 -8.16
N SER A 77 -1.87 2.64 -9.40
CA SER A 77 -1.51 1.27 -9.77
C SER A 77 -0.16 0.87 -9.16
N LEU A 78 0.13 -0.43 -9.10
CA LEU A 78 1.42 -0.93 -8.64
C LEU A 78 2.59 -0.38 -9.47
N ASN A 79 2.40 -0.21 -10.78
CA ASN A 79 3.42 0.38 -11.65
C ASN A 79 3.66 1.85 -11.29
N GLU A 80 2.59 2.66 -11.23
CA GLU A 80 2.69 4.09 -10.89
C GLU A 80 3.33 4.30 -9.50
N ALA A 81 2.97 3.46 -8.53
CA ALA A 81 3.55 3.50 -7.18
C ALA A 81 5.05 3.13 -7.16
N ARG A 82 5.46 2.13 -7.94
CA ARG A 82 6.87 1.75 -8.09
C ARG A 82 7.69 2.83 -8.79
N ASP A 83 7.15 3.40 -9.87
CA ASP A 83 7.81 4.46 -10.62
C ASP A 83 8.00 5.72 -9.76
N LEU A 84 6.98 6.09 -8.99
CA LEU A 84 7.08 7.17 -8.00
C LEU A 84 8.12 6.84 -6.93
N GLY A 85 8.07 5.65 -6.35
CA GLY A 85 9.05 5.19 -5.35
C GLY A 85 10.50 5.22 -5.86
N ALA A 86 10.71 4.80 -7.11
CA ALA A 86 12.02 4.84 -7.77
C ALA A 86 12.51 6.28 -7.98
N ALA A 87 11.62 7.20 -8.37
CA ALA A 87 11.96 8.61 -8.52
C ALA A 87 12.32 9.29 -7.18
N LEU A 88 11.64 8.90 -6.10
CA LEU A 88 11.94 9.36 -4.74
C LEU A 88 13.25 8.79 -4.21
N GLY A 89 13.69 7.63 -4.71
CA GLY A 89 14.89 6.94 -4.24
C GLY A 89 14.74 6.36 -2.83
N SER A 90 13.50 6.06 -2.42
CA SER A 90 13.17 5.63 -1.06
C SER A 90 12.59 4.23 -1.02
N ASP A 91 12.77 3.50 0.09
CA ASP A 91 12.29 2.12 0.23
C ASP A 91 10.76 2.07 0.44
N PHE A 92 10.21 3.10 1.09
CA PHE A 92 8.79 3.31 1.34
C PHE A 92 8.43 4.77 1.11
N PHE A 93 7.15 5.05 0.88
CA PHE A 93 6.66 6.42 0.91
C PHE A 93 5.27 6.52 1.52
N ILE A 94 4.96 7.69 2.05
CA ILE A 94 3.64 8.04 2.57
C ILE A 94 3.06 9.14 1.69
N LEU A 95 1.84 8.92 1.21
CA LEU A 95 1.02 9.94 0.56
C LEU A 95 -0.33 10.05 1.26
N GLY A 96 -1.09 11.07 0.91
CA GLY A 96 -2.40 11.26 1.51
C GLY A 96 -3.10 12.52 1.08
N ASP A 97 -4.21 12.79 1.75
CA ASP A 97 -4.96 14.05 1.67
C ASP A 97 -5.38 14.42 3.09
N ALA A 98 -5.23 15.69 3.45
CA ALA A 98 -5.71 16.19 4.75
C ALA A 98 -6.42 17.53 4.58
N GLN A 99 -7.60 17.65 5.18
CA GLN A 99 -8.45 18.84 5.05
C GLN A 99 -9.25 19.10 6.32
N THR A 100 -9.73 20.34 6.44
CA THR A 100 -10.72 20.72 7.44
C THR A 100 -12.00 21.14 6.75
N LEU A 101 -13.10 20.47 7.08
CA LEU A 101 -14.42 20.72 6.53
C LEU A 101 -15.33 21.32 7.58
N ARG A 102 -16.12 22.33 7.19
CA ARG A 102 -17.23 22.84 8.01
C ARG A 102 -18.46 21.98 7.73
N ARG A 103 -18.95 21.28 8.75
CA ARG A 103 -20.14 20.42 8.66
C ARG A 103 -21.34 21.13 9.29
N SER A 104 -22.45 21.15 8.56
CA SER A 104 -23.73 21.72 9.00
C SER A 104 -24.77 20.60 9.05
N PRO A 105 -24.82 19.80 10.12
CA PRO A 105 -25.77 18.68 10.23
C PRO A 105 -27.22 19.19 10.29
N SER A 106 -28.17 18.33 9.91
CA SER A 106 -29.61 18.64 10.03
C SER A 106 -30.07 18.78 11.48
N GLU A 107 -29.37 18.11 12.40
CA GLU A 107 -29.58 18.18 13.84
C GLU A 107 -28.27 18.52 14.55
N GLY A 108 -28.33 19.47 15.50
CA GLY A 108 -27.18 19.88 16.31
C GLY A 108 -26.41 21.10 15.76
N PRO A 109 -25.39 21.56 16.49
CA PRO A 109 -24.60 22.73 16.09
C PRO A 109 -23.67 22.41 14.92
N VAL A 110 -23.34 23.45 14.15
CA VAL A 110 -22.24 23.41 13.17
C VAL A 110 -20.94 23.03 13.88
N TYR A 111 -20.17 22.15 13.25
CA TYR A 111 -18.85 21.77 13.73
C TYR A 111 -17.84 21.75 12.58
N PHE A 112 -16.56 21.66 12.92
CA PHE A 112 -15.46 21.45 12.00
C PHE A 112 -14.91 20.06 12.18
N GLU A 113 -14.64 19.39 11.06
CA GLU A 113 -14.05 18.06 11.00
C GLU A 113 -12.70 18.20 10.30
N SER A 114 -11.61 17.86 10.98
CA SER A 114 -10.28 17.75 10.36
C SER A 114 -9.91 16.29 10.24
N TYR A 115 -9.46 15.87 9.06
CA TYR A 115 -9.03 14.51 8.80
C TYR A 115 -7.70 14.48 8.04
N ALA A 116 -7.02 13.35 8.10
CA ALA A 116 -5.93 12.99 7.18
C ALA A 116 -6.16 11.56 6.71
N SER A 117 -6.32 11.35 5.41
CA SER A 117 -6.29 10.03 4.77
C SER A 117 -4.85 9.72 4.41
N ILE A 118 -4.27 8.68 5.02
CA ILE A 118 -2.83 8.40 4.94
C ILE A 118 -2.61 7.01 4.38
N PHE A 119 -1.69 6.90 3.42
CA PHE A 119 -1.36 5.66 2.71
C PHE A 119 0.14 5.41 2.81
N LEU A 120 0.52 4.30 3.46
CA LEU A 120 1.90 3.80 3.50
C LEU A 120 2.08 2.79 2.37
N VAL A 121 3.05 3.05 1.50
CA VAL A 121 3.27 2.28 0.27
C VAL A 121 4.70 1.77 0.22
N SER A 122 4.88 0.52 -0.22
CA SER A 122 6.20 -0.02 -0.57
C SER A 122 6.62 0.49 -1.94
N ALA A 123 7.80 1.11 -2.03
CA ALA A 123 8.37 1.53 -3.31
C ALA A 123 8.84 0.36 -4.17
N HIS A 124 9.13 -0.79 -3.55
CA HIS A 124 9.65 -1.97 -4.24
C HIS A 124 8.55 -2.75 -4.95
N THR A 125 7.41 -2.92 -4.28
CA THR A 125 6.29 -3.72 -4.82
C THR A 125 5.16 -2.86 -5.37
N GLY A 126 5.11 -1.57 -4.99
CA GLY A 126 4.00 -0.66 -5.28
C GLY A 126 2.75 -0.92 -4.44
N ARG A 127 2.80 -1.90 -3.53
CA ARG A 127 1.65 -2.34 -2.74
C ARG A 127 1.36 -1.35 -1.62
N LEU A 128 0.08 -1.12 -1.38
CA LEU A 128 -0.43 -0.46 -0.19
C LEU A 128 -0.18 -1.37 1.02
N ILE A 129 0.64 -0.92 1.96
CA ILE A 129 0.94 -1.63 3.22
C ILE A 129 -0.16 -1.35 4.24
N ARG A 130 -0.58 -0.09 4.32
CA ARG A 130 -1.58 0.38 5.28
C ARG A 130 -2.24 1.64 4.73
N TRP A 131 -3.55 1.74 4.92
CA TRP A 131 -4.25 3.02 4.90
C TRP A 131 -4.89 3.28 6.26
N GLU A 132 -5.03 4.55 6.62
CA GLU A 132 -5.82 4.99 7.77
C GLU A 132 -6.41 6.37 7.56
N ARG A 133 -7.42 6.73 8.37
CA ARG A 133 -8.04 8.05 8.33
C ARG A 133 -8.39 8.59 9.72
N PRO A 134 -7.41 9.04 10.51
CA PRO A 134 -7.70 9.82 11.71
C PRO A 134 -8.56 11.03 11.36
N ASN A 135 -9.61 11.25 12.15
CA ASN A 135 -10.48 12.42 12.03
C ASN A 135 -10.90 12.92 13.41
N PHE A 136 -11.07 14.23 13.53
CA PHE A 136 -11.44 14.90 14.78
C PHE A 136 -12.47 15.99 14.52
N LYS A 137 -13.50 16.03 15.37
CA LYS A 137 -14.59 17.00 15.31
C LYS A 137 -14.44 18.01 16.45
N ALA A 138 -14.60 19.29 16.17
CA ALA A 138 -14.58 20.34 17.18
C ALA A 138 -15.45 21.54 16.79
N ALA A 139 -15.73 22.43 17.74
CA ALA A 139 -16.50 23.66 17.49
C ALA A 139 -15.76 24.67 16.60
N THR A 140 -14.43 24.58 16.51
CA THR A 140 -13.61 25.46 15.66
C THR A 140 -12.63 24.65 14.82
N ALA A 141 -12.27 25.17 13.64
CA ALA A 141 -11.27 24.56 12.76
C ALA A 141 -9.93 24.35 13.48
N ALA A 142 -9.43 25.38 14.16
CA ALA A 142 -8.14 25.35 14.84
C ALA A 142 -8.05 24.22 15.90
N THR A 143 -9.12 23.99 16.67
CA THR A 143 -9.15 22.91 17.66
C THR A 143 -9.17 21.53 16.99
N ALA A 144 -9.94 21.36 15.91
CA ALA A 144 -9.98 20.09 15.18
C ALA A 144 -8.62 19.77 14.53
N GLU A 145 -7.99 20.77 13.91
CA GLU A 145 -6.65 20.64 13.32
C GLU A 145 -5.59 20.32 14.38
N GLN A 146 -5.64 20.98 15.55
CA GLN A 146 -4.70 20.72 16.64
C GLN A 146 -4.79 19.29 17.13
N SER A 147 -6.01 18.76 17.31
CA SER A 147 -6.23 17.36 17.71
C SER A 147 -5.68 16.38 16.67
N LEU A 148 -5.92 16.65 15.37
CA LEU A 148 -5.38 15.83 14.29
C LEU A 148 -3.85 15.83 14.30
N LEU A 149 -3.22 17.00 14.33
CA LEU A 149 -1.75 17.11 14.33
C LEU A 149 -1.12 16.49 15.59
N ALA A 150 -1.79 16.58 16.74
CA ALA A 150 -1.35 15.92 17.95
C ALA A 150 -1.38 14.39 17.80
N GLN A 151 -2.44 13.82 17.19
CA GLN A 151 -2.54 12.38 16.95
C GLN A 151 -1.39 11.86 16.06
N LEU A 152 -1.08 12.57 14.97
CA LEU A 152 -0.02 12.19 14.02
C LEU A 152 1.39 12.21 14.62
N THR A 153 1.58 12.89 15.75
CA THR A 153 2.89 13.09 16.39
C THR A 153 3.05 12.29 17.68
N THR A 154 2.09 11.43 18.01
CA THR A 154 2.20 10.53 19.16
C THR A 154 3.34 9.51 18.99
N SER A 155 3.90 9.07 20.11
CA SER A 155 4.90 8.00 20.10
C SER A 155 4.32 6.66 19.61
N GLU A 156 3.04 6.42 19.85
CA GLU A 156 2.30 5.25 19.37
C GLU A 156 2.21 5.25 17.85
N ALA A 157 1.70 6.33 17.24
CA ALA A 157 1.64 6.43 15.78
C ALA A 157 3.02 6.24 15.13
N ARG A 158 4.07 6.88 15.67
CA ARG A 158 5.44 6.70 15.19
C ARG A 158 5.91 5.25 15.28
N HIS A 159 5.67 4.59 16.43
CA HIS A 159 6.05 3.20 16.63
C HIS A 159 5.32 2.26 15.67
N ASP A 160 4.03 2.52 15.42
CA ASP A 160 3.20 1.73 14.51
C ASP A 160 3.73 1.80 13.07
N TYR A 161 4.04 3.00 12.58
CA TYR A 161 4.67 3.17 11.26
C TYR A 161 6.01 2.42 11.17
N ALA A 162 6.90 2.60 12.16
CA ALA A 162 8.19 1.91 12.17
C ALA A 162 8.07 0.38 12.23
N SER A 163 7.08 -0.12 12.98
CA SER A 163 6.74 -1.54 13.08
C SER A 163 6.25 -2.09 11.73
N LEU A 164 5.31 -1.41 11.09
CA LEU A 164 4.75 -1.78 9.79
C LEU A 164 5.82 -1.83 8.70
N ILE A 165 6.69 -0.82 8.64
CA ILE A 165 7.79 -0.75 7.68
C ILE A 165 8.76 -1.92 7.86
N ARG A 166 9.16 -2.20 9.11
CA ARG A 166 10.08 -3.29 9.42
C ARG A 166 9.49 -4.64 9.04
N ARG A 167 8.20 -4.84 9.35
CA ARG A 167 7.47 -6.07 8.99
C ARG A 167 7.39 -6.22 7.47
N ALA A 168 6.96 -5.17 6.76
CA ALA A 168 6.88 -5.18 5.30
C ALA A 168 8.24 -5.50 4.66
N GLN A 169 9.32 -4.92 5.16
CA GLN A 169 10.67 -5.20 4.66
C GLN A 169 11.10 -6.65 4.87
N GLU A 170 10.74 -7.26 6.00
CA GLU A 170 11.04 -8.66 6.29
C GLU A 170 10.16 -9.62 5.47
N ASP A 171 8.87 -9.30 5.31
CA ASP A 171 7.95 -10.06 4.47
C ASP A 171 8.44 -10.04 3.01
N GLU A 172 8.79 -8.87 2.46
CA GLU A 172 9.34 -8.73 1.10
C GLU A 172 10.72 -9.40 0.92
N ARG A 173 11.53 -9.44 1.97
CA ARG A 173 12.80 -10.20 1.96
C ARG A 173 12.51 -11.69 1.93
N SER A 174 11.58 -12.16 2.75
CA SER A 174 11.19 -13.56 2.85
C SER A 174 10.58 -14.04 1.53
N GLU A 175 9.72 -13.25 0.90
CA GLU A 175 9.14 -13.53 -0.42
C GLU A 175 10.22 -13.67 -1.50
N ARG A 176 11.26 -12.80 -1.48
CA ARG A 176 12.39 -12.89 -2.43
C ARG A 176 13.32 -14.07 -2.16
N ALA A 177 13.47 -14.47 -0.90
CA ALA A 177 14.33 -15.58 -0.50
C ALA A 177 13.62 -16.94 -0.58
N ALA A 178 12.30 -16.96 -0.72
CA ALA A 178 11.53 -18.18 -0.88
C ALA A 178 12.05 -18.96 -2.10
N PRO A 179 12.35 -20.26 -1.95
CA PRO A 179 12.76 -21.07 -3.09
C PRO A 179 11.65 -21.04 -4.14
N ILE A 180 12.03 -20.82 -5.39
CA ILE A 180 11.13 -20.98 -6.53
C ILE A 180 10.60 -22.42 -6.46
N ASP A 181 9.32 -22.58 -6.14
CA ASP A 181 8.71 -23.90 -6.09
C ASP A 181 8.76 -24.50 -7.51
N PRO A 182 9.43 -25.64 -7.72
CA PRO A 182 9.47 -26.28 -9.03
C PRO A 182 8.08 -26.77 -9.51
N GLN A 183 7.04 -26.72 -8.66
CA GLN A 183 5.64 -26.98 -8.98
C GLN A 183 4.82 -25.70 -9.26
N ILE A 184 5.45 -24.53 -9.49
CA ILE A 184 4.69 -23.35 -9.95
C ILE A 184 3.99 -23.72 -11.27
N PRO A 185 2.64 -23.73 -11.33
CA PRO A 185 1.94 -23.98 -12.56
C PRO A 185 2.36 -22.92 -13.59
N ILE A 186 2.54 -23.34 -14.84
CA ILE A 186 2.77 -22.38 -15.93
C ILE A 186 1.48 -21.58 -16.06
N ILE A 187 1.52 -20.33 -15.60
CA ILE A 187 0.40 -19.39 -15.76
C ILE A 187 0.52 -18.81 -17.17
N GLU A 188 -0.43 -19.16 -18.02
CA GLU A 188 -0.56 -18.55 -19.33
C GLU A 188 -1.31 -17.22 -19.18
N GLU A 189 -0.71 -16.14 -19.66
CA GLU A 189 -1.34 -14.83 -19.67
C GLU A 189 -2.47 -14.85 -20.70
N ALA A 190 -3.69 -14.53 -20.27
CA ALA A 190 -4.82 -14.49 -21.18
C ALA A 190 -4.61 -13.38 -22.23
N PRO A 191 -4.94 -13.62 -23.51
CA PRO A 191 -4.83 -12.60 -24.55
C PRO A 191 -5.62 -11.32 -24.25
N GLU A 192 -5.16 -10.18 -24.76
CA GLU A 192 -5.76 -8.87 -24.44
C GLU A 192 -7.22 -8.72 -24.92
N ASP A 193 -7.61 -9.44 -25.97
CA ASP A 193 -8.96 -9.39 -26.52
C ASP A 193 -9.48 -10.75 -27.04
N ASP A 194 -10.81 -10.81 -27.23
CA ASP A 194 -11.49 -12.02 -27.73
C ASP A 194 -10.98 -12.47 -29.10
N LYS A 195 -10.50 -11.55 -29.96
CA LYS A 195 -10.05 -11.90 -31.33
C LYS A 195 -8.70 -12.60 -31.31
N LEU A 196 -7.79 -12.14 -30.46
CA LEU A 196 -6.49 -12.76 -30.24
C LEU A 196 -6.69 -14.11 -29.55
N ALA A 197 -7.55 -14.19 -28.55
CA ALA A 197 -7.92 -15.46 -27.92
C ALA A 197 -8.48 -16.47 -28.92
N GLU A 198 -9.44 -16.06 -29.76
CA GLU A 198 -10.01 -16.93 -30.80
C GLU A 198 -8.96 -17.40 -31.83
N ALA A 199 -8.00 -16.54 -32.19
CA ALA A 199 -6.92 -16.88 -33.12
C ALA A 199 -5.96 -17.93 -32.53
N GLU A 200 -5.80 -17.94 -31.21
CA GLU A 200 -5.02 -18.93 -30.45
C GLU A 200 -5.85 -20.16 -30.04
N GLY A 201 -7.14 -20.20 -30.40
CA GLY A 201 -8.05 -21.29 -30.04
C GLY A 201 -8.49 -21.28 -28.58
N LEU A 202 -8.28 -20.15 -27.88
CA LEU A 202 -8.64 -19.91 -26.49
C LEU A 202 -9.98 -19.17 -26.40
N ARG A 203 -10.64 -19.30 -25.25
CA ARG A 203 -11.80 -18.47 -24.90
C ARG A 203 -11.49 -17.69 -23.64
N LEU A 204 -11.66 -16.37 -23.69
CA LEU A 204 -11.46 -15.55 -22.50
C LEU A 204 -12.44 -15.94 -21.39
N PRO A 205 -11.97 -16.02 -20.13
CA PRO A 205 -12.81 -16.36 -19.00
C PRO A 205 -13.89 -15.30 -18.83
N ARG A 206 -15.15 -15.75 -18.78
CA ARG A 206 -16.31 -14.87 -18.56
C ARG A 206 -16.95 -15.22 -17.22
N PRO A 207 -17.29 -14.24 -16.38
CA PRO A 207 -17.95 -14.54 -15.11
C PRO A 207 -19.36 -15.09 -15.35
N TYR A 208 -19.74 -16.17 -14.66
CA TYR A 208 -21.08 -16.75 -14.71
C TYR A 208 -22.15 -15.74 -14.29
N ARG A 209 -21.81 -14.91 -13.28
CA ARG A 209 -22.66 -13.85 -12.76
C ARG A 209 -21.82 -12.62 -12.50
N ARG A 210 -22.40 -11.46 -12.76
CA ARG A 210 -21.83 -10.20 -12.32
C ARG A 210 -22.20 -10.01 -10.86
N LEU A 211 -21.20 -9.95 -10.00
CA LEU A 211 -21.35 -9.54 -8.61
C LEU A 211 -20.85 -8.11 -8.47
N THR A 212 -21.60 -7.29 -7.75
CA THR A 212 -21.22 -5.91 -7.44
C THR A 212 -20.65 -5.87 -6.03
N PRO A 213 -19.43 -5.34 -5.82
CA PRO A 213 -18.88 -5.17 -4.49
C PRO A 213 -19.76 -4.25 -3.63
N ALA A 214 -19.88 -4.59 -2.35
CA ALA A 214 -20.54 -3.71 -1.39
C ALA A 214 -19.70 -2.45 -1.19
N TYR A 215 -20.34 -1.27 -1.16
CA TYR A 215 -19.65 -0.02 -0.87
C TYR A 215 -19.41 0.10 0.65
N PRO A 216 -18.16 0.15 1.13
CA PRO A 216 -17.85 0.12 2.56
C PRO A 216 -18.27 1.39 3.30
N ASP A 217 -18.66 1.25 4.58
CA ASP A 217 -18.99 2.39 5.46
C ASP A 217 -17.82 3.37 5.61
N THR A 218 -16.59 2.87 5.63
CA THR A 218 -15.38 3.69 5.69
C THR A 218 -15.21 4.57 4.46
N ALA A 219 -15.55 4.06 3.26
CA ALA A 219 -15.55 4.85 2.03
C ALA A 219 -16.72 5.85 2.02
N ALA A 220 -17.91 5.42 2.48
CA ALA A 220 -19.08 6.29 2.57
C ALA A 220 -18.87 7.47 3.51
N HIS A 221 -18.29 7.25 4.69
CA HIS A 221 -17.90 8.32 5.63
C HIS A 221 -16.76 9.20 5.11
N ALA A 222 -15.98 8.71 4.14
CA ALA A 222 -14.96 9.49 3.47
C ALA A 222 -15.44 10.19 2.21
N GLU A 223 -16.68 9.92 1.77
CA GLU A 223 -17.16 10.35 0.45
C GLU A 223 -16.14 9.94 -0.64
N ALA A 224 -15.49 8.79 -0.45
CA ALA A 224 -14.35 8.35 -1.25
C ALA A 224 -14.79 7.54 -2.46
N GLU A 225 -14.24 7.88 -3.62
CA GLU A 225 -14.41 7.16 -4.87
C GLU A 225 -13.03 6.91 -5.48
N ALA A 226 -12.82 5.68 -5.96
CA ALA A 226 -11.55 5.23 -6.50
C ALA A 226 -11.75 3.97 -7.36
N ILE A 227 -10.75 3.67 -8.18
CA ILE A 227 -10.71 2.47 -9.02
C ILE A 227 -9.87 1.41 -8.31
N VAL A 228 -10.39 0.18 -8.22
CA VAL A 228 -9.64 -0.99 -7.75
C VAL A 228 -9.48 -1.96 -8.92
N ASP A 229 -8.25 -2.12 -9.38
CA ASP A 229 -7.90 -3.11 -10.40
C ASP A 229 -7.34 -4.35 -9.71
N VAL A 230 -7.75 -5.54 -10.15
CA VAL A 230 -7.24 -6.81 -9.63
C VAL A 230 -6.78 -7.73 -10.75
N LEU A 231 -5.70 -8.47 -10.50
CA LEU A 231 -5.30 -9.64 -11.28
C LEU A 231 -5.87 -10.88 -10.60
N VAL A 232 -6.43 -11.78 -11.40
CA VAL A 232 -7.12 -12.97 -10.93
C VAL A 232 -6.55 -14.18 -11.64
N ASP A 233 -6.03 -15.13 -10.86
CA ASP A 233 -5.63 -16.43 -11.40
C ASP A 233 -6.82 -17.38 -11.27
N LEU A 234 -7.11 -18.09 -12.36
CA LEU A 234 -8.19 -19.06 -12.45
C LEU A 234 -7.60 -20.47 -12.64
N ASP A 235 -8.28 -21.47 -12.10
CA ASP A 235 -7.97 -22.86 -12.45
C ASP A 235 -8.73 -23.33 -13.71
N GLU A 236 -8.45 -24.56 -14.14
CA GLU A 236 -9.10 -25.21 -15.29
C GLU A 236 -10.63 -25.33 -15.14
N SER A 237 -11.16 -25.25 -13.92
CA SER A 237 -12.60 -25.28 -13.66
C SER A 237 -13.25 -23.90 -13.65
N GLY A 238 -12.45 -22.84 -13.78
CA GLY A 238 -12.89 -21.45 -13.74
C GLY A 238 -13.08 -20.90 -12.33
N GLU A 239 -12.51 -21.56 -11.32
CA GLU A 239 -12.53 -21.09 -9.93
C GLU A 239 -11.37 -20.13 -9.67
N VAL A 240 -11.62 -19.14 -8.80
CA VAL A 240 -10.62 -18.14 -8.42
C VAL A 240 -9.62 -18.74 -7.42
N THR A 241 -8.35 -18.87 -7.83
CA THR A 241 -7.29 -19.42 -6.98
C THR A 241 -6.49 -18.34 -6.26
N ARG A 242 -6.28 -17.20 -6.92
CA ARG A 242 -5.51 -16.07 -6.37
C ARG A 242 -6.04 -14.74 -6.90
N VAL A 243 -6.01 -13.74 -6.04
CA VAL A 243 -6.41 -12.35 -6.34
C VAL A 243 -5.32 -11.42 -5.85
N ILE A 244 -4.85 -10.54 -6.72
CA ILE A 244 -3.80 -9.55 -6.44
C ILE A 244 -4.36 -8.18 -6.77
N VAL A 245 -4.29 -7.23 -5.83
CA VAL A 245 -4.64 -5.84 -6.09
C VAL A 245 -3.55 -5.19 -6.94
N ALA A 246 -3.90 -4.79 -8.16
CA ALA A 246 -3.03 -4.13 -9.15
C ALA A 246 -3.16 -2.61 -9.13
N ARG A 247 -4.28 -2.08 -8.61
CA ARG A 247 -4.48 -0.68 -8.25
C ARG A 247 -5.26 -0.63 -6.96
N TRP A 248 -4.71 0.03 -5.96
CA TRP A 248 -5.28 0.12 -4.63
C TRP A 248 -6.01 1.45 -4.43
N ALA A 249 -7.05 1.41 -3.62
CA ALA A 249 -7.88 2.56 -3.28
C ALA A 249 -7.85 2.88 -1.79
N GLY A 250 -7.59 1.90 -0.92
CA GLY A 250 -7.84 1.99 0.51
C GLY A 250 -9.35 2.11 0.82
N PHE A 251 -9.68 2.76 1.93
CA PHE A 251 -11.06 2.97 2.40
C PHE A 251 -11.94 1.71 2.56
N GLY A 252 -11.35 0.52 2.58
CA GLY A 252 -12.08 -0.76 2.59
C GLY A 252 -12.51 -1.24 1.19
N LEU A 253 -12.25 -0.45 0.14
CA LEU A 253 -12.66 -0.75 -1.24
C LEU A 253 -11.87 -1.94 -1.81
N ASP A 254 -10.60 -2.05 -1.44
CA ASP A 254 -9.72 -3.14 -1.84
C ASP A 254 -10.25 -4.48 -1.30
N GLU A 255 -10.56 -4.53 -0.01
CA GLU A 255 -11.08 -5.73 0.66
C GLU A 255 -12.46 -6.10 0.14
N ALA A 256 -13.35 -5.13 -0.07
CA ALA A 256 -14.67 -5.39 -0.64
C ALA A 256 -14.58 -5.97 -2.07
N THR A 257 -13.66 -5.46 -2.88
CA THR A 257 -13.41 -5.96 -4.24
C THR A 257 -12.86 -7.38 -4.19
N VAL A 258 -11.80 -7.63 -3.41
CA VAL A 258 -11.19 -8.97 -3.28
C VAL A 258 -12.20 -9.99 -2.77
N ASN A 259 -12.99 -9.65 -1.74
CA ASN A 259 -14.01 -10.54 -1.20
C ASN A 259 -15.10 -10.88 -2.22
N THR A 260 -15.45 -9.93 -3.10
CA THR A 260 -16.44 -10.13 -4.15
C THR A 260 -15.89 -11.01 -5.27
N VAL A 261 -14.66 -10.73 -5.71
CA VAL A 261 -13.99 -11.48 -6.79
C VAL A 261 -13.79 -12.94 -6.39
N ARG A 262 -13.45 -13.22 -5.12
CA ARG A 262 -13.36 -14.60 -4.60
C ARG A 262 -14.67 -15.38 -4.63
N GLN A 263 -15.82 -14.72 -4.81
CA GLN A 263 -17.12 -15.37 -4.97
C GLN A 263 -17.51 -15.55 -6.43
N LEU A 264 -16.76 -14.95 -7.37
CA LEU A 264 -16.98 -15.13 -8.79
C LEU A 264 -16.54 -16.52 -9.21
N HIS A 265 -17.32 -17.09 -10.11
CA HIS A 265 -16.99 -18.30 -10.83
C HIS A 265 -16.95 -17.90 -12.30
N PHE A 266 -16.02 -18.46 -13.06
CA PHE A 266 -15.83 -18.16 -14.47
C PHE A 266 -16.14 -19.38 -15.32
N PHE A 267 -16.63 -19.16 -16.54
CA PHE A 267 -16.67 -20.23 -17.52
C PHE A 267 -15.23 -20.70 -17.77
N PRO A 268 -14.97 -22.03 -17.75
CA PRO A 268 -13.68 -22.58 -18.15
C PRO A 268 -13.25 -22.03 -19.52
N ALA A 269 -11.96 -21.73 -19.64
CA ALA A 269 -11.32 -21.27 -20.86
C ALA A 269 -11.25 -22.38 -21.91
#